data_AF-A0A6F8TSV4-F1
#
_entry.id   AF-A0A6F8TSV4-F1
#
_cell.length_a   1.000
_cell.length_b   1.000
_cell.length_c   1.000
_cell.angle_alpha   90.00
_cell.angle_beta   90.00
_cell.angle_gamma   90.00
#
_symmetry.space_group_name_H-M   'P 1'
#
loop_
_entity.id
_entity.type
_entity.pdbx_description
1 polymer ?
#
loop_
_entity_poly.entity_id
_entity_poly.type
_entity_poly.pdbx_seq_one_letter_code
_entity_poly.pdbx_strand_id
1 'polypeptide(L)'
;MSDLMKLCNSINQCLVRPGSRRDELHIGEIVYILRVKSRLTQEDLAQKAKVCAQTVKRLEGGKGKVSDFTCRAIFKALGVHITLLTKLLDD
;
A
#
# COMPACT_ATOMS: atom_id res chain seq x y z
N MET A 1 -8.26 3.93 8.45
CA MET A 1 -8.71 3.75 7.04
C MET A 1 -8.71 5.06 6.26
N SER A 2 -9.12 6.20 6.83
CA SER A 2 -9.13 7.51 6.14
C SER A 2 -7.80 7.83 5.43
N ASP A 3 -6.67 7.80 6.13
CA ASP A 3 -5.39 8.18 5.53
C ASP A 3 -4.92 7.25 4.39
N LEU A 4 -5.13 5.94 4.55
CA LEU A 4 -4.77 4.95 3.52
C LEU A 4 -5.59 5.17 2.25
N MET A 5 -6.89 5.45 2.39
CA MET A 5 -7.76 5.76 1.27
C MET A 5 -7.37 7.09 0.61
N LYS A 6 -7.05 8.13 1.41
CA LYS A 6 -6.54 9.40 0.88
C LYS A 6 -5.28 9.22 0.05
N LEU A 7 -4.30 8.46 0.58
CA LEU A 7 -3.06 8.16 -0.13
C LEU A 7 -3.34 7.40 -1.44
N CYS A 8 -4.17 6.35 -1.38
CA CYS A 8 -4.56 5.55 -2.54
C CYS A 8 -5.20 6.42 -3.63
N ASN A 9 -6.16 7.26 -3.24
CA ASN A 9 -6.86 8.17 -4.14
C ASN A 9 -5.90 9.20 -4.77
N SER A 10 -4.98 9.75 -3.98
CA SER A 10 -4.00 10.72 -4.46
C SER A 10 -3.03 10.09 -5.47
N ILE A 11 -2.57 8.87 -5.20
CA ILE A 11 -1.75 8.08 -6.14
C ILE A 11 -2.51 7.83 -7.44
N ASN A 12 -3.79 7.42 -7.34
CA ASN A 12 -4.63 7.22 -8.51
C ASN A 12 -4.81 8.50 -9.33
N GLN A 13 -5.05 9.65 -8.70
CA GLN A 13 -5.16 10.93 -9.40
C GLN A 13 -3.87 11.33 -10.15
N CYS A 14 -2.69 10.98 -9.62
CA CYS A 14 -1.41 11.29 -10.28
C CYS A 14 -1.06 10.31 -11.41
N LEU A 15 -1.45 9.04 -11.29
CA LEU A 15 -0.94 7.96 -12.15
C LEU A 15 -1.99 7.43 -13.13
N VAL A 16 -3.28 7.69 -12.90
CA VAL A 16 -4.40 7.16 -13.69
C VAL A 16 -5.06 8.27 -14.48
N ARG A 17 -5.16 8.08 -15.81
CA ARG A 17 -5.90 9.03 -16.66
C ARG A 17 -7.41 8.83 -16.46
N PRO A 18 -8.22 9.91 -16.35
CA PRO A 18 -9.66 9.78 -16.24
C PRO A 18 -10.24 9.12 -17.50
N GLY A 19 -10.91 7.96 -17.34
CA GLY A 19 -11.62 7.27 -18.43
C GLY A 19 -11.44 5.75 -18.51
N SER A 20 -10.43 5.17 -17.83
CA SER A 20 -10.27 3.71 -17.77
C SER A 20 -10.95 3.12 -16.53
N ARG A 21 -11.91 2.22 -16.73
CA ARG A 21 -12.57 1.46 -15.65
C ARG A 21 -11.66 0.40 -15.01
N ARG A 22 -10.42 0.20 -15.49
CA ARG A 22 -9.49 -0.85 -15.03
C ARG A 22 -8.23 -0.34 -14.33
N ASP A 23 -8.10 0.97 -14.14
CA ASP A 23 -6.81 1.57 -13.76
C ASP A 23 -6.76 2.04 -12.29
N GLU A 24 -7.82 1.87 -11.49
CA GLU A 24 -7.78 2.26 -10.08
C GLU A 24 -6.90 1.28 -9.29
N LEU A 25 -5.70 1.73 -8.91
CA LEU A 25 -4.81 0.96 -8.07
C LEU A 25 -5.42 0.82 -6.68
N HIS A 26 -5.55 -0.42 -6.23
CA HIS A 26 -5.90 -0.72 -4.85
C HIS A 26 -4.65 -0.74 -3.96
N ILE A 27 -4.86 -0.64 -2.64
CA ILE A 27 -3.78 -0.66 -1.64
C ILE A 27 -2.82 -1.85 -1.85
N GLY A 28 -3.34 -3.03 -2.16
CA GLY A 28 -2.53 -4.24 -2.41
C GLY A 28 -1.58 -4.08 -3.59
N GLU A 29 -2.04 -3.45 -4.67
CA GLU A 29 -1.24 -3.21 -5.87
C GLU A 29 -0.17 -2.15 -5.62
N ILE A 30 -0.50 -1.09 -4.87
CA ILE A 30 0.47 -0.07 -4.44
C ILE A 30 1.58 -0.73 -3.62
N VAL A 31 1.23 -1.60 -2.66
CA VAL A 31 2.20 -2.36 -1.86
C VAL A 31 3.08 -3.24 -2.73
N TYR A 32 2.48 -3.98 -3.68
CA TYR A 32 3.22 -4.80 -4.64
C TYR A 32 4.23 -3.97 -5.44
N ILE A 33 3.81 -2.85 -6.01
CA ILE A 33 4.66 -1.96 -6.82
C ILE A 33 5.84 -1.46 -5.98
N LEU A 34 5.57 -0.92 -4.79
CA LEU A 34 6.60 -0.40 -3.89
C LEU A 34 7.58 -1.48 -3.46
N ARG A 35 7.09 -2.70 -3.17
CA ARG A 35 7.91 -3.85 -2.78
C ARG A 35 8.86 -4.26 -3.91
N VAL A 36 8.34 -4.42 -5.13
CA VAL A 36 9.13 -4.82 -6.30
C VAL A 36 10.17 -3.74 -6.65
N LYS A 37 9.79 -2.46 -6.60
CA LYS A 37 10.73 -1.33 -6.77
C LYS A 37 11.82 -1.32 -5.70
N SER A 38 11.52 -1.79 -4.49
CA SER A 38 12.48 -1.96 -3.40
C SER A 38 13.29 -3.26 -3.47
N ARG A 39 13.10 -4.08 -4.51
CA ARG A 39 13.76 -5.39 -4.73
C ARG A 39 13.58 -6.38 -3.57
N LEU A 40 12.41 -6.36 -2.94
CA LEU A 40 12.07 -7.27 -1.83
C LEU A 40 11.16 -8.42 -2.31
N THR A 41 11.38 -9.62 -1.80
CA THR A 41 10.40 -10.72 -1.86
C THR A 41 9.23 -10.46 -0.90
N GLN A 42 8.14 -11.23 -1.01
CA GLN A 42 7.03 -11.13 -0.06
C GLN A 42 7.49 -11.49 1.37
N GLU A 43 8.38 -12.48 1.48
CA GLU A 43 9.03 -12.90 2.72
C GLU A 43 9.89 -11.79 3.31
N ASP A 44 10.72 -11.11 2.52
CA ASP A 44 11.57 -9.99 3.00
C ASP A 44 10.71 -8.86 3.55
N LEU A 45 9.65 -8.48 2.83
CA LEU A 45 8.73 -7.44 3.29
C LEU A 45 8.02 -7.86 4.58
N ALA A 46 7.59 -9.12 4.66
CA ALA A 46 6.92 -9.66 5.84
C ALA A 46 7.84 -9.62 7.07
N GLN A 47 9.09 -10.04 6.92
CA GLN A 47 10.11 -9.95 7.98
C GLN A 47 10.35 -8.51 8.41
N LYS A 48 10.53 -7.59 7.45
CA LYS A 48 10.76 -6.17 7.72
C LYS A 48 9.57 -5.50 8.43
N ALA A 49 8.35 -5.90 8.07
CA ALA A 49 7.11 -5.41 8.68
C ALA A 49 6.70 -6.15 9.97
N LYS A 50 7.44 -7.20 10.36
CA LYS A 50 7.12 -8.08 11.49
C LYS A 50 5.72 -8.72 11.39
N VAL A 51 5.39 -9.23 10.21
CA VAL A 51 4.14 -9.93 9.91
C VAL A 51 4.41 -11.27 9.22
N CYS A 52 3.40 -12.13 9.10
CA CYS A 52 3.53 -13.38 8.35
C CYS A 52 3.55 -13.12 6.83
N ALA A 53 4.33 -13.89 6.07
CA ALA A 53 4.37 -13.81 4.60
C ALA A 53 2.97 -14.01 3.97
N GLN A 54 2.13 -14.87 4.56
CA GLN A 54 0.75 -15.05 4.13
C GLN A 54 -0.08 -13.75 4.21
N THR A 55 0.23 -12.86 5.15
CA THR A 55 -0.44 -11.56 5.28
C THR A 55 -0.09 -10.63 4.12
N VAL A 56 1.18 -10.58 3.72
CA VAL A 56 1.64 -9.83 2.54
C VAL A 56 1.01 -10.39 1.27
N LYS A 57 1.03 -11.73 1.11
CA LYS A 57 0.40 -12.41 -0.03
C LYS A 57 -1.10 -12.13 -0.13
N ARG A 58 -1.82 -12.13 1.00
CA ARG A 58 -3.26 -11.80 1.06
C ARG A 58 -3.52 -10.35 0.70
N LEU A 59 -2.71 -9.43 1.23
CA LEU A 59 -2.81 -8.00 0.95
C LEU A 59 -2.62 -7.71 -0.55
N GLU A 60 -1.51 -8.17 -1.13
CA GLU A 60 -1.17 -7.94 -2.54
C GLU A 60 -2.14 -8.66 -3.48
N GLY A 61 -2.64 -9.84 -3.08
CA GLY A 61 -3.61 -10.58 -3.87
C GLY A 61 -5.06 -10.06 -3.76
N GLY A 62 -5.31 -8.99 -3.01
CA GLY A 62 -6.65 -8.45 -2.77
C GLY A 62 -7.59 -9.40 -2.00
N LYS A 63 -7.03 -10.40 -1.31
CA LYS A 63 -7.80 -11.46 -0.63
C LYS A 63 -7.83 -11.25 0.88
N GLY A 64 -9.03 -10.98 1.39
CA GLY A 64 -9.29 -10.88 2.83
C GLY A 64 -9.03 -9.49 3.41
N LYS A 65 -9.70 -9.17 4.52
CA LYS A 65 -9.53 -7.89 5.21
C LYS A 65 -8.24 -7.92 6.03
N VAL A 66 -7.22 -7.20 5.59
CA VAL A 66 -6.02 -6.90 6.39
C VAL A 66 -6.32 -5.67 7.26
N SER A 67 -5.93 -5.71 8.53
CA SER A 67 -6.21 -4.60 9.45
C SER A 67 -5.46 -3.33 9.05
N ASP A 68 -6.04 -2.16 9.37
CA ASP A 68 -5.41 -0.85 9.14
C ASP A 68 -4.02 -0.76 9.78
N PHE A 69 -3.90 -1.27 11.01
CA PHE A 69 -2.64 -1.33 11.75
C PHE A 69 -1.57 -2.13 10.99
N THR A 70 -1.95 -3.29 10.46
CA THR A 70 -1.07 -4.15 9.69
C THR A 70 -0.66 -3.50 8.36
N CYS A 71 -1.60 -2.86 7.65
CA CYS A 71 -1.27 -2.11 6.44
C CYS A 71 -0.26 -1.00 6.74
N ARG A 72 -0.45 -0.22 7.82
CA ARG A 72 0.50 0.83 8.22
C ARG A 72 1.89 0.28 8.53
N ALA A 73 1.99 -0.87 9.20
CA ALA A 73 3.27 -1.53 9.46
C ALA A 73 3.99 -1.91 8.15
N ILE A 74 3.25 -2.44 7.18
CA ILE A 74 3.78 -2.82 5.85
C ILE A 74 4.25 -1.58 5.08
N PHE A 75 3.45 -0.51 5.01
CA PHE A 75 3.87 0.74 4.36
C PHE A 75 5.09 1.36 5.05
N LYS A 76 5.14 1.34 6.38
CA LYS A 76 6.30 1.82 7.13
C LYS A 76 7.56 1.01 6.81
N ALA A 77 7.45 -0.31 6.65
CA ALA A 77 8.56 -1.17 6.22
C ALA A 77 9.05 -0.83 4.80
N LEU A 78 8.17 -0.32 3.94
CA LEU A 78 8.48 0.22 2.61
C LEU A 78 8.98 1.68 2.65
N GLY A 79 9.15 2.28 3.83
CA GLY A 79 9.59 3.67 4.00
C GLY A 79 8.49 4.72 3.84
N VAL A 80 7.23 4.29 3.74
CA VAL A 80 6.08 5.17 3.54
C VAL A 80 5.40 5.45 4.87
N HIS A 81 5.53 6.69 5.34
CA HIS A 81 4.85 7.17 6.54
C HIS A 81 3.50 7.80 6.17
N ILE A 82 2.46 6.96 6.06
CA ILE A 82 1.13 7.36 5.58
C ILE A 82 0.60 8.62 6.30
N THR A 83 0.65 8.65 7.64
CA THR A 83 0.14 9.80 8.42
C THR A 83 0.90 11.09 8.14
N LEU A 84 2.19 11.01 7.81
CA LEU A 84 2.99 12.18 7.46
C LEU A 84 2.66 12.66 6.05
N LEU A 85 2.54 11.72 5.10
CA LEU A 85 2.16 12.03 3.72
C LEU A 85 0.76 12.63 3.63
N THR A 86 -0.22 12.12 4.37
CA THR A 86 -1.58 12.66 4.30
C THR A 86 -1.70 14.05 4.91
N LYS A 87 -0.85 14.42 5.87
CA LYS A 87 -0.78 15.80 6.34
C LYS A 87 -0.31 16.76 5.25
N LEU A 88 0.64 16.33 4.41
CA LEU A 88 1.11 17.11 3.26
C LEU A 88 0.08 17.21 2.12
N LEU A 89 -0.93 16.32 2.12
CA LEU A 89 -2.02 16.33 1.14
C LEU A 89 -3.22 17.17 1.60
N ASP A 90 -3.24 17.55 2.88
CA ASP A 90 -4.31 18.36 3.48
C ASP A 90 -3.98 19.87 3.45
N ASP A 91 -2.79 20.26 2.96
CA ASP A 91 -2.33 21.64 2.68
C ASP A 91 -2.55 22.03 1.20
#